data_AF-A0A938TNA5-F1
#
_entry.id   AF-A0A938TNA5-F1
#
_cell.length_a   1.000
_cell.length_b   1.000
_cell.length_c   1.000
_cell.angle_alpha   90.00
_cell.angle_beta   90.00
_cell.angle_gamma   90.00
#
_symmetry.space_group_name_H-M   'P 1'
#
loop_
_entity.id
_entity.type
_entity.pdbx_description
1 polymer ?
#
loop_
_entity_poly.entity_id
_entity_poly.type
_entity_poly.pdbx_seq_one_letter_code
_entity_poly.pdbx_strand_id
1 'polypeptide(L)'
;MSKRILGLDLGSNSIGWALLEEQDCKPTKLIDVGSRIFIKAAEEKTPTPKNVKRRNARLTRRVLQRRARRKARMLNYLIQLGLLPQELKDNLAPEITLNTLGNPYQLRAKALDKPLTTFELGRIFLHLVQRRGFLSNRKTLLGDMVDDPDVLDVLAEEEEKVETSTERGKEESAFKADINQLKATIAEAGYRTLGEYLASLDHHDCKRNRATEGGHLRTDRQMYGDELDLIWQQQRQHHPVLNDKVKEEIEQTIFYQRPLKLKEDRIGKCSLEPDKYRAKVAWLECQRFRYLQDINNLQYFDPYQDKYVPITDIDKQKLRRSTWKRAKPSDV
;
A
#
# COMPACT_ATOMS: atom_id res chain seq x y z
N MET A 1 -28.26 44.24 -33.17
CA MET A 1 -28.56 44.29 -31.72
C MET A 1 -27.25 44.19 -30.96
N SER A 2 -27.00 45.05 -29.98
CA SER A 2 -25.79 44.92 -29.16
C SER A 2 -25.90 43.71 -28.24
N LYS A 3 -24.79 42.98 -28.10
CA LYS A 3 -24.67 41.83 -27.20
C LYS A 3 -23.75 42.20 -26.04
N ARG A 4 -23.98 41.59 -24.88
CA ARG A 4 -23.05 41.68 -23.75
C ARG A 4 -22.19 40.43 -23.69
N ILE A 5 -20.88 40.60 -23.64
CA ILE A 5 -19.89 39.52 -23.56
C ILE A 5 -19.19 39.59 -22.20
N LEU A 6 -19.15 38.47 -21.49
CA LEU A 6 -18.42 38.32 -20.24
C LEU A 6 -17.11 37.56 -20.51
N GLY A 7 -15.98 38.26 -20.43
CA GLY A 7 -14.66 37.66 -20.42
C GLY A 7 -14.29 37.23 -19.00
N LEU A 8 -13.78 36.01 -18.83
CA LEU A 8 -13.30 35.49 -17.55
C LEU A 8 -11.85 35.03 -17.67
N ASP A 9 -10.99 35.55 -16.81
CA ASP A 9 -9.62 35.08 -16.61
C ASP A 9 -9.54 34.30 -15.29
N LEU A 10 -9.46 32.97 -15.39
CA LEU A 10 -9.54 32.06 -14.24
C LEU A 10 -8.14 31.68 -13.75
N GLY A 11 -7.65 32.40 -12.75
CA GLY A 11 -6.40 32.12 -12.06
C GLY A 11 -6.56 31.19 -10.85
N SER A 12 -5.43 30.74 -10.29
CA SER A 12 -5.42 29.83 -9.12
C SER A 12 -5.87 30.49 -7.80
N ASN A 13 -5.89 31.82 -7.75
CA ASN A 13 -6.23 32.68 -6.59
C ASN A 13 -6.96 33.97 -7.00
N SER A 14 -7.37 34.10 -8.27
CA SER A 14 -8.06 35.28 -8.78
C SER A 14 -9.01 34.91 -9.91
N ILE A 15 -10.09 35.66 -10.04
CA ILE A 15 -10.96 35.66 -11.21
C ILE A 15 -10.98 37.09 -11.74
N GLY A 16 -10.26 37.35 -12.83
CA GLY A 16 -10.45 38.58 -13.60
C GLY A 16 -11.73 38.46 -14.41
N TRP A 17 -12.52 39.53 -14.47
CA TRP A 17 -13.72 39.55 -15.29
C TRP A 17 -13.91 40.91 -15.96
N ALA A 18 -14.42 40.90 -17.19
CA ALA A 18 -14.76 42.11 -17.95
C ALA A 18 -16.08 41.92 -18.68
N LEU A 19 -16.95 42.92 -18.63
CA LEU A 19 -18.22 42.95 -19.32
C LEU A 19 -18.15 43.98 -20.45
N LEU A 20 -18.31 43.52 -21.69
CA LEU A 20 -18.17 44.32 -22.91
C LEU A 20 -19.50 44.35 -23.67
N GLU A 21 -19.77 45.46 -24.35
CA GLU A 21 -20.81 45.56 -25.37
C GLU A 21 -20.21 45.33 -26.75
N GLU A 22 -20.79 44.41 -27.51
CA GLU A 22 -20.33 44.00 -28.85
C GLU A 22 -21.41 44.31 -29.90
N GLN A 23 -21.00 44.88 -31.02
CA GLN A 23 -21.77 44.96 -32.27
C GLN A 23 -20.88 44.49 -33.42
N ASP A 24 -21.41 43.66 -34.31
CA ASP A 24 -20.72 43.14 -35.49
C ASP A 24 -19.32 42.56 -35.22
N CYS A 25 -19.21 41.72 -34.17
CA CYS A 25 -17.96 41.08 -33.72
C CYS A 25 -16.86 42.08 -33.32
N LYS A 26 -17.22 43.35 -33.05
CA LYS A 26 -16.30 44.37 -32.59
C LYS A 26 -16.73 44.90 -31.21
N PRO A 27 -15.80 45.02 -30.25
CA PRO A 27 -16.09 45.62 -28.97
C PRO A 27 -16.37 47.11 -29.17
N THR A 28 -17.52 47.57 -28.68
CA THR A 28 -17.99 48.95 -28.81
C THR A 28 -17.87 49.73 -27.51
N LYS A 29 -18.07 49.06 -26.37
CA LYS A 29 -18.04 49.70 -25.05
C LYS A 29 -17.58 48.72 -23.97
N LEU A 30 -16.72 49.19 -23.06
CA LEU A 30 -16.47 48.52 -21.79
C LEU A 30 -17.56 48.93 -20.79
N ILE A 31 -18.35 47.96 -20.34
CA ILE A 31 -19.43 48.19 -19.37
C ILE A 31 -18.86 48.17 -17.96
N ASP A 32 -18.08 47.15 -17.63
CA ASP A 32 -17.51 46.99 -16.29
C ASP A 32 -16.30 46.04 -16.32
N VAL A 33 -15.45 46.11 -15.30
CA VAL A 33 -14.29 45.25 -15.11
C VAL A 33 -13.99 45.08 -13.62
N GLY A 34 -13.53 43.89 -13.25
CA GLY A 34 -13.11 43.65 -11.88
C GLY A 34 -12.19 42.46 -11.73
N SER A 35 -11.71 42.29 -10.50
CA SER A 35 -10.94 41.11 -10.10
C SER A 35 -11.44 40.62 -8.75
N ARG A 36 -11.81 39.35 -8.69
CA ARG A 36 -12.14 38.66 -7.45
C ARG A 36 -10.92 37.88 -6.97
N ILE A 37 -10.22 38.42 -5.98
CA ILE A 37 -9.14 37.71 -5.30
C ILE A 37 -9.72 36.82 -4.22
N PHE A 38 -9.32 35.55 -4.19
CA PHE A 38 -9.76 34.59 -3.18
C PHE A 38 -8.57 33.82 -2.61
N ILE A 39 -8.70 33.39 -1.36
CA ILE A 39 -7.65 32.66 -0.68
C ILE A 39 -7.50 31.29 -1.35
N LYS A 40 -6.28 30.97 -1.80
CA LYS A 40 -5.95 29.69 -2.42
C LYS A 40 -6.34 28.54 -1.49
N ALA A 41 -6.98 27.51 -2.04
CA ALA A 41 -7.34 26.29 -1.32
C ALA A 41 -6.16 25.31 -1.14
N ALA A 42 -4.93 25.83 -1.13
CA ALA A 42 -3.68 25.10 -0.96
C ALA A 42 -2.79 25.82 0.06
N GLU A 43 -1.79 25.13 0.60
CA GLU A 43 -0.84 25.74 1.54
C GLU A 43 0.19 26.61 0.81
N GLU A 44 0.71 27.62 1.50
CA GLU A 44 1.58 28.66 0.89
C GLU A 44 2.94 28.13 0.44
N LYS A 45 3.50 27.13 1.15
CA LYS A 45 4.85 26.59 0.87
C LYS A 45 4.86 25.33 0.00
N THR A 46 3.78 24.56 0.01
CA THR A 46 3.65 23.33 -0.79
C THR A 46 2.22 23.27 -1.30
N PRO A 47 1.98 23.03 -2.60
CA PRO A 47 0.65 23.00 -3.20
C PRO A 47 -0.11 21.72 -2.82
N THR A 48 -0.17 21.39 -1.53
CA THR A 48 -0.96 20.29 -1.00
C THR A 48 -2.38 20.77 -0.73
N PRO A 49 -3.42 20.07 -1.23
CA PRO A 49 -4.79 20.40 -0.92
C PRO A 49 -5.05 20.29 0.60
N LYS A 50 -5.80 21.23 1.17
CA LYS A 50 -6.12 21.25 2.62
C LYS A 50 -6.74 19.93 3.13
N ASN A 51 -7.40 19.17 2.26
CA ASN A 51 -8.01 17.87 2.60
C ASN A 51 -6.98 16.75 2.87
N VAL A 52 -5.71 16.91 2.43
CA VAL A 52 -4.64 15.93 2.61
C VAL A 52 -4.27 15.81 4.08
N LYS A 53 -4.06 16.93 4.78
CA LYS A 53 -3.77 16.91 6.23
C LYS A 53 -4.89 16.25 7.03
N ARG A 54 -6.15 16.61 6.74
CA ARG A 54 -7.32 15.98 7.38
C ARG A 54 -7.37 14.47 7.13
N ARG A 55 -7.07 14.04 5.90
CA ARG A 55 -7.02 12.61 5.53
C ARG A 55 -5.90 11.90 6.30
N ASN A 56 -4.69 12.45 6.32
CA ASN A 56 -3.53 11.86 6.98
C ASN A 56 -3.76 11.74 8.49
N ALA A 57 -4.24 12.80 9.15
CA ALA A 57 -4.55 12.76 10.58
C ALA A 57 -5.61 11.68 10.91
N ARG A 58 -6.64 11.54 10.06
CA ARG A 58 -7.65 10.47 10.21
C ARG A 58 -7.06 9.08 10.02
N LEU A 59 -6.14 8.89 9.07
CA LEU A 59 -5.46 7.62 8.87
C LEU A 59 -4.61 7.27 10.10
N THR A 60 -3.81 8.22 10.61
CA THR A 60 -3.01 8.03 11.82
C THR A 60 -3.85 7.61 13.02
N ARG A 61 -4.97 8.31 13.28
CA ARG A 61 -5.89 7.93 14.37
C ARG A 61 -6.42 6.50 14.24
N ARG A 62 -6.80 6.07 13.02
CA ARG A 62 -7.24 4.70 12.78
C ARG A 62 -6.13 3.68 13.01
N VAL A 63 -4.90 3.98 12.61
CA VAL A 63 -3.74 3.11 12.84
C VAL A 63 -3.48 2.95 14.34
N LEU A 64 -3.46 4.05 15.09
CA LEU A 64 -3.27 4.03 16.55
C LEU A 64 -4.37 3.23 17.26
N GLN A 65 -5.64 3.51 16.95
CA GLN A 65 -6.79 2.81 17.52
C GLN A 65 -6.73 1.30 17.25
N ARG A 66 -6.40 0.89 16.02
CA ARG A 66 -6.30 -0.53 15.64
C ARG A 66 -5.13 -1.21 16.33
N ARG A 67 -3.98 -0.54 16.45
CA ARG A 67 -2.82 -1.06 17.18
C ARG A 67 -3.15 -1.26 18.65
N ALA A 68 -3.80 -0.29 19.29
CA ALA A 68 -4.22 -0.38 20.69
C ALA A 68 -5.20 -1.54 20.89
N ARG A 69 -6.25 -1.64 20.06
CA ARG A 69 -7.22 -2.74 20.12
C ARG A 69 -6.58 -4.12 19.93
N ARG A 70 -5.65 -4.24 19.00
CA ARG A 70 -4.91 -5.50 18.77
C ARG A 70 -4.04 -5.88 19.97
N LYS A 71 -3.29 -4.93 20.54
CA LYS A 71 -2.50 -5.16 21.76
C LYS A 71 -3.40 -5.58 22.93
N ALA A 72 -4.54 -4.92 23.12
CA ALA A 72 -5.50 -5.26 24.17
C ALA A 72 -6.12 -6.66 23.96
N ARG A 73 -6.52 -7.01 22.73
CA ARG A 73 -7.00 -8.37 22.41
C ARG A 73 -5.96 -9.42 22.77
N MET A 74 -4.72 -9.24 22.33
CA MET A 74 -3.64 -10.18 22.63
C MET A 74 -3.37 -10.26 24.14
N LEU A 75 -3.27 -9.13 24.82
CA LEU A 75 -3.06 -9.09 26.27
C LEU A 75 -4.11 -9.92 27.01
N ASN A 76 -5.40 -9.65 26.75
CA ASN A 76 -6.50 -10.35 27.40
C ASN A 76 -6.51 -11.85 27.06
N TYR A 77 -6.20 -12.19 25.81
CA TYR A 77 -6.14 -13.58 25.37
C TYR A 77 -5.00 -14.36 26.05
N LEU A 78 -3.80 -13.77 26.14
CA LEU A 78 -2.67 -14.39 26.84
C LEU A 78 -2.91 -14.54 28.34
N ILE A 79 -3.57 -13.56 28.98
CA ILE A 79 -3.98 -13.66 30.39
C ILE A 79 -4.97 -14.83 30.57
N GLN A 80 -5.97 -14.94 29.70
CA GLN A 80 -6.95 -16.04 29.75
C GLN A 80 -6.29 -17.43 29.62
N LEU A 81 -5.20 -17.54 28.86
CA LEU A 81 -4.43 -18.77 28.69
C LEU A 81 -3.42 -19.03 29.82
N GLY A 82 -3.31 -18.13 30.79
CA GLY A 82 -2.27 -18.18 31.83
C GLY A 82 -0.85 -17.90 31.31
N LEU A 83 -0.71 -17.39 30.09
CA LEU A 83 0.55 -16.97 29.46
C LEU A 83 1.03 -15.60 29.95
N LEU A 84 0.19 -14.87 30.66
CA LEU A 84 0.56 -13.60 31.30
C LEU A 84 -0.09 -13.48 32.68
N PRO A 85 0.54 -12.74 33.62
CA PRO A 85 -0.02 -12.52 34.95
C PRO A 85 -1.38 -11.83 34.92
N GLN A 86 -2.30 -12.23 35.81
CA GLN A 86 -3.66 -11.69 35.88
C GLN A 86 -3.68 -10.21 36.29
N GLU A 87 -2.65 -9.77 37.02
CA GLU A 87 -2.44 -8.39 37.50
C GLU A 87 -2.19 -7.40 36.37
N LEU A 88 -1.91 -7.89 35.15
CA LEU A 88 -1.83 -7.05 33.96
C LEU A 88 -3.20 -6.63 33.44
N LYS A 89 -4.27 -7.32 33.86
CA LYS A 89 -5.64 -6.96 33.49
C LYS A 89 -6.00 -5.63 34.15
N ASP A 90 -6.48 -4.68 33.36
CA ASP A 90 -6.87 -3.33 33.78
C ASP A 90 -5.74 -2.48 34.42
N ASN A 91 -4.49 -2.92 34.28
CA ASN A 91 -3.31 -2.18 34.76
C ASN A 91 -3.06 -0.94 33.89
N LEU A 92 -2.89 0.22 34.52
CA LEU A 92 -2.61 1.49 33.85
C LEU A 92 -1.18 1.57 33.27
N ALA A 93 -0.23 0.81 33.84
CA ALA A 93 1.18 0.79 33.46
C ALA A 93 1.72 -0.65 33.32
N PRO A 94 1.18 -1.46 32.40
CA PRO A 94 1.55 -2.87 32.25
C PRO A 94 3.03 -3.07 31.85
N GLU A 95 3.66 -2.06 31.25
CA GLU A 95 5.08 -2.16 30.83
C GLU A 95 6.03 -2.32 32.02
N ILE A 96 5.68 -1.87 33.24
CA ILE A 96 6.52 -2.06 34.43
C ILE A 96 6.67 -3.56 34.72
N THR A 97 5.55 -4.25 34.90
CA THR A 97 5.52 -5.70 35.10
C THR A 97 6.06 -6.47 33.90
N LEU A 98 5.78 -6.02 32.67
CA LEU A 98 6.30 -6.70 31.48
C LEU A 98 7.83 -6.56 31.32
N ASN A 99 8.44 -5.52 31.90
CA ASN A 99 9.89 -5.35 31.88
C ASN A 99 10.58 -6.22 32.94
N THR A 100 9.91 -6.55 34.06
CA THR A 100 10.45 -7.49 35.05
C THR A 100 10.49 -8.92 34.52
N LEU A 101 9.67 -9.26 33.51
CA LEU A 101 9.72 -10.54 32.81
C LEU A 101 10.95 -10.69 31.90
N GLY A 102 11.71 -9.61 31.67
CA GLY A 102 12.94 -9.63 30.87
C GLY A 102 12.82 -8.92 29.51
N ASN A 103 13.97 -8.81 28.84
CA ASN A 103 14.07 -8.15 27.55
C ASN A 103 13.47 -9.04 26.44
N PRO A 104 12.45 -8.57 25.70
CA PRO A 104 11.77 -9.40 24.71
C PRO A 104 12.68 -9.86 23.55
N TYR A 105 13.73 -9.11 23.20
CA TYR A 105 14.67 -9.56 22.16
C TYR A 105 15.51 -10.74 22.65
N GLN A 106 16.04 -10.68 23.87
CA GLN A 106 16.79 -11.79 24.47
C GLN A 106 15.91 -13.02 24.68
N LEU A 107 14.66 -12.82 25.10
CA LEU A 107 13.70 -13.92 25.26
C LEU A 107 13.38 -14.59 23.91
N ARG A 108 13.20 -13.81 22.83
CA ARG A 108 12.99 -14.34 21.47
C ARG A 108 14.14 -15.23 21.01
N ALA A 109 15.39 -14.83 21.26
CA ALA A 109 16.57 -15.65 20.97
C ALA A 109 16.61 -16.91 21.85
N LYS A 110 16.44 -16.75 23.17
CA LYS A 110 16.46 -17.85 24.15
C LYS A 110 15.39 -18.91 23.87
N ALA A 111 14.23 -18.51 23.36
CA ALA A 111 13.12 -19.40 23.03
C ALA A 111 13.45 -20.44 21.95
N LEU A 112 14.51 -20.22 21.17
CA LEU A 112 14.93 -21.18 20.14
C LEU A 112 15.73 -22.35 20.71
N ASP A 113 16.34 -22.18 21.88
CA ASP A 113 17.30 -23.15 22.43
C ASP A 113 16.89 -23.69 23.81
N LYS A 114 16.11 -22.93 24.58
CA LYS A 114 15.78 -23.27 25.98
C LYS A 114 14.28 -23.16 26.23
N PRO A 115 13.71 -24.03 27.09
CA PRO A 115 12.33 -23.84 27.56
C PRO A 115 12.23 -22.51 28.32
N LEU A 116 11.20 -21.73 27.98
CA LEU A 116 10.89 -20.51 28.70
C LEU A 116 9.85 -20.76 29.78
N THR A 117 9.74 -19.82 30.72
CA THR A 117 8.58 -19.76 31.60
C THR A 117 7.35 -19.29 30.82
N THR A 118 6.17 -19.66 31.33
CA THR A 118 4.87 -19.33 30.75
C THR A 118 4.71 -17.82 30.50
N PHE A 119 5.18 -16.99 31.43
CA PHE A 119 5.11 -15.53 31.34
C PHE A 119 6.18 -14.91 30.43
N GLU A 120 7.38 -15.48 30.36
CA GLU A 120 8.40 -15.08 29.36
C GLU A 120 7.85 -15.31 27.94
N LEU A 121 7.17 -16.44 27.71
CA LEU A 121 6.56 -16.75 26.42
C LEU A 121 5.43 -15.76 26.05
N GLY A 122 4.55 -15.45 27.01
CA GLY A 122 3.53 -14.41 26.79
C GLY A 122 4.12 -13.03 26.49
N ARG A 123 5.25 -12.67 27.11
CA ARG A 123 5.98 -11.42 26.81
C ARG A 123 6.45 -11.38 25.35
N ILE A 124 6.92 -12.50 24.80
CA ILE A 124 7.31 -12.61 23.39
C ILE A 124 6.12 -12.35 22.47
N PHE A 125 4.99 -13.06 22.65
CA PHE A 125 3.82 -12.91 21.79
C PHE A 125 3.24 -11.49 21.83
N LEU A 126 3.21 -10.87 23.01
CA LEU A 126 2.79 -9.48 23.15
C LEU A 126 3.73 -8.50 22.42
N HIS A 127 5.03 -8.79 22.40
CA HIS A 127 6.02 -8.01 21.67
C HIS A 127 5.84 -8.13 20.14
N LEU A 128 5.60 -9.34 19.62
CA LEU A 128 5.30 -9.57 18.20
C LEU A 128 4.03 -8.84 17.74
N VAL A 129 2.99 -8.77 18.57
CA VAL A 129 1.78 -7.98 18.25
C VAL A 129 2.07 -6.48 18.13
N GLN A 130 3.00 -5.98 18.95
CA GLN A 130 3.43 -4.59 18.93
C GLN A 130 4.28 -4.28 17.69
N ARG A 131 5.02 -5.27 17.17
CA ARG A 131 6.01 -5.17 16.08
C ARG A 131 5.81 -6.34 15.11
N ARG A 132 5.07 -6.11 14.02
CA ARG A 132 4.61 -7.17 13.09
C ARG A 132 5.03 -6.99 11.62
N GLY A 133 6.05 -6.16 11.40
CA GLY A 133 6.61 -5.87 10.07
C GLY A 133 5.67 -5.14 9.10
N PHE A 134 6.28 -4.69 8.02
CA PHE A 134 5.60 -4.20 6.82
C PHE A 134 4.96 -5.38 6.07
N LEU A 135 3.81 -5.16 5.43
CA LEU A 135 3.19 -6.13 4.54
C LEU A 135 2.97 -5.45 3.20
N SER A 136 3.54 -6.02 2.13
CA SER A 136 3.38 -5.51 0.77
C SER A 136 1.90 -5.54 0.35
N ASN A 137 1.35 -4.37 -0.01
CA ASN A 137 -0.05 -4.30 -0.41
C ASN A 137 -0.32 -4.99 -1.75
N ARG A 138 0.70 -5.10 -2.63
CA ARG A 138 0.58 -5.78 -3.93
C ARG A 138 0.20 -7.25 -3.76
N LYS A 139 0.90 -7.96 -2.88
CA LYS A 139 0.61 -9.37 -2.55
C LYS A 139 -0.77 -9.55 -1.90
N THR A 140 -1.22 -8.59 -1.09
CA THR A 140 -2.56 -8.66 -0.47
C THR A 140 -3.74 -8.42 -1.40
N LEU A 141 -3.52 -7.77 -2.55
CA LEU A 141 -4.60 -7.49 -3.52
C LEU A 141 -4.90 -8.70 -4.41
N LEU A 142 -3.94 -9.63 -4.54
CA LEU A 142 -4.03 -10.77 -5.43
C LEU A 142 -4.71 -11.98 -4.78
N GLY A 143 -4.70 -12.09 -3.44
CA GLY A 143 -5.44 -13.12 -2.72
C GLY A 143 -5.10 -14.52 -3.22
N ASP A 144 -6.12 -15.27 -3.64
CA ASP A 144 -5.99 -16.64 -4.17
C ASP A 144 -5.27 -16.71 -5.53
N MET A 145 -5.02 -15.58 -6.21
CA MET A 145 -4.28 -15.53 -7.47
C MET A 145 -2.75 -15.52 -7.26
N VAL A 146 -2.27 -15.47 -6.02
CA VAL A 146 -0.82 -15.47 -5.72
C VAL A 146 -0.19 -16.84 -6.03
N ASP A 147 -0.98 -17.92 -6.08
CA ASP A 147 -0.47 -19.26 -6.34
C ASP A 147 -0.34 -19.58 -7.85
N ASP A 148 -0.74 -18.65 -8.72
CA ASP A 148 -0.61 -18.78 -10.17
C ASP A 148 0.82 -18.44 -10.63
N PRO A 149 1.54 -19.35 -11.32
CA PRO A 149 2.90 -19.12 -11.78
C PRO A 149 3.06 -17.85 -12.64
N ASP A 150 2.11 -17.57 -13.53
CA ASP A 150 2.17 -16.41 -14.42
C ASP A 150 2.03 -15.11 -13.61
N VAL A 151 1.21 -15.14 -12.56
CA VAL A 151 1.06 -13.99 -11.64
C VAL A 151 2.32 -13.78 -10.82
N LEU A 152 2.97 -14.86 -10.38
CA LEU A 152 4.23 -14.80 -9.63
C LEU A 152 5.36 -14.19 -10.44
N ASP A 153 5.49 -14.57 -11.71
CA ASP A 153 6.52 -14.02 -12.60
C ASP A 153 6.29 -12.53 -12.87
N VAL A 154 5.05 -12.13 -13.18
CA VAL A 154 4.69 -10.72 -13.35
C VAL A 154 4.94 -9.92 -12.07
N LEU A 155 4.61 -10.49 -10.90
CA LEU A 155 4.89 -9.88 -9.62
C LEU A 155 6.39 -9.72 -9.38
N ALA A 156 7.20 -10.73 -9.70
CA ALA A 156 8.65 -10.66 -9.56
C ALA A 156 9.23 -9.54 -10.42
N GLU A 157 8.84 -9.47 -11.70
CA GLU A 157 9.24 -8.38 -12.59
C GLU A 157 8.76 -7.00 -12.09
N GLU A 158 7.56 -6.90 -11.53
CA GLU A 158 7.05 -5.65 -10.95
C GLU A 158 7.74 -5.29 -9.63
N GLU A 159 8.18 -6.26 -8.84
CA GLU A 159 8.95 -6.02 -7.61
C GLU A 159 10.37 -5.54 -7.92
N GLU A 160 10.96 -5.97 -9.03
CA GLU A 160 12.24 -5.46 -9.54
C GLU A 160 12.13 -4.05 -10.15
N LYS A 161 10.96 -3.70 -10.70
CA LYS A 161 10.71 -2.34 -11.21
C LYS A 161 10.71 -1.32 -10.05
N VAL A 162 11.80 -0.54 -9.98
CA VAL A 162 11.92 0.60 -9.06
C VAL A 162 10.94 1.69 -9.48
N GLU A 163 9.89 1.91 -8.68
CA GLU A 163 8.87 2.91 -8.98
C GLU A 163 9.40 4.32 -8.64
N THR A 164 10.07 4.95 -9.60
CA THR A 164 10.68 6.28 -9.43
C THR A 164 9.77 7.44 -9.83
N SER A 165 8.58 7.15 -10.34
CA SER A 165 7.63 8.14 -10.89
C SER A 165 7.00 9.04 -9.83
N THR A 166 6.89 8.56 -8.58
CA THR A 166 6.31 9.31 -7.46
C THR A 166 7.23 9.28 -6.25
N GLU A 167 7.24 10.34 -5.44
CA GLU A 167 8.01 10.38 -4.18
C GLU A 167 7.67 9.19 -3.27
N ARG A 168 6.39 8.83 -3.21
CA ARG A 168 5.92 7.67 -2.44
C ARG A 168 6.45 6.34 -2.98
N GLY A 169 6.54 6.18 -4.31
CA GLY A 169 7.11 4.99 -4.94
C GLY A 169 8.61 4.85 -4.66
N LYS A 170 9.34 5.98 -4.67
CA LYS A 170 10.77 6.03 -4.31
C LYS A 170 10.98 5.61 -2.85
N GLU A 171 10.19 6.15 -1.93
CA GLU A 171 10.23 5.78 -0.52
C GLU A 171 9.92 4.30 -0.29
N GLU A 172 8.90 3.76 -0.97
CA GLU A 172 8.54 2.34 -0.85
C GLU A 172 9.63 1.43 -1.41
N SER A 173 10.25 1.81 -2.53
CA SER A 173 11.35 1.05 -3.15
C SER A 173 12.59 1.04 -2.26
N ALA A 174 12.97 2.19 -1.69
CA ALA A 174 14.06 2.28 -0.72
C ALA A 174 13.76 1.44 0.54
N PHE A 175 12.52 1.47 1.03
CA PHE A 175 12.10 0.66 2.17
C PHE A 175 12.22 -0.85 1.90
N LYS A 176 11.89 -1.30 0.69
CA LYS A 176 12.06 -2.70 0.28
C LYS A 176 13.52 -3.09 0.14
N ALA A 177 14.36 -2.20 -0.39
CA ALA A 177 15.81 -2.42 -0.48
C ALA A 177 16.42 -2.62 0.93
N ASP A 178 16.06 -1.77 1.89
CA ASP A 178 16.47 -1.90 3.29
C ASP A 178 16.02 -3.26 3.89
N ILE A 179 14.81 -3.73 3.59
CA ILE A 179 14.32 -5.06 4.02
C ILE A 179 15.22 -6.17 3.46
N ASN A 180 15.52 -6.13 2.16
CA ASN A 180 16.30 -7.17 1.51
C ASN A 180 17.73 -7.18 2.02
N GLN A 181 18.31 -6.00 2.23
CA GLN A 181 19.62 -5.87 2.88
C GLN A 181 19.61 -6.48 4.27
N LEU A 182 18.58 -6.21 5.09
CA LEU A 182 18.46 -6.82 6.42
C LEU A 182 18.34 -8.36 6.34
N LYS A 183 17.56 -8.90 5.38
CA LYS A 183 17.47 -10.36 5.17
C LYS A 183 18.84 -10.95 4.86
N ALA A 184 19.59 -10.32 3.96
CA ALA A 184 20.95 -10.76 3.61
C ALA A 184 21.89 -10.72 4.82
N THR A 185 21.90 -9.63 5.59
CA THR A 185 22.74 -9.50 6.79
C THR A 185 22.42 -10.57 7.85
N ILE A 186 21.14 -10.90 8.06
CA ILE A 186 20.73 -11.97 8.99
C ILE A 186 21.28 -13.32 8.53
N ALA A 187 21.16 -13.62 7.23
CA ALA A 187 21.62 -14.87 6.64
C ALA A 187 23.16 -14.99 6.64
N GLU A 188 23.87 -13.93 6.22
CA GLU A 188 25.34 -13.86 6.19
C GLU A 188 25.95 -14.01 7.59
N ALA A 189 25.32 -13.41 8.60
CA ALA A 189 25.75 -13.53 9.99
C ALA A 189 25.32 -14.85 10.66
N GLY A 190 24.59 -15.72 9.94
CA GLY A 190 24.23 -17.06 10.40
C GLY A 190 23.13 -17.11 11.48
N TYR A 191 22.28 -16.08 11.59
CA TYR A 191 21.17 -16.08 12.54
C TYR A 191 19.92 -16.74 11.96
N ARG A 192 19.18 -17.50 12.78
CA ARG A 192 17.98 -18.23 12.35
C ARG A 192 16.77 -17.32 12.20
N THR A 193 16.68 -16.28 13.04
CA THR A 193 15.50 -15.41 13.11
C THR A 193 15.86 -13.94 13.29
N LEU A 194 14.91 -13.05 12.97
CA LEU A 194 15.02 -11.63 13.25
C LEU A 194 15.20 -11.34 14.75
N GLY A 195 14.49 -12.07 15.62
CA GLY A 195 14.62 -11.94 17.08
C GLY A 195 16.03 -12.22 17.59
N GLU A 196 16.64 -13.27 17.06
CA GLU A 196 18.01 -13.68 17.39
C GLU A 196 19.04 -12.64 16.94
N TYR A 197 18.96 -12.18 15.69
CA TYR A 197 19.80 -11.10 15.18
C TYR A 197 19.65 -9.81 16.00
N LEU A 198 18.42 -9.40 16.32
CA LEU A 198 18.22 -8.19 17.13
C LEU A 198 18.67 -8.35 18.58
N ALA A 199 18.75 -9.58 19.09
CA ALA A 199 19.28 -9.86 20.41
C ALA A 199 20.79 -9.69 20.47
N SER A 200 21.51 -10.09 19.41
CA SER A 200 22.98 -10.02 19.33
C SER A 200 23.53 -8.61 19.16
N LEU A 201 22.75 -7.68 18.60
CA LEU A 201 23.11 -6.26 18.53
C LEU A 201 23.44 -5.69 19.92
N ASP A 202 24.46 -4.85 20.02
CA ASP A 202 24.88 -4.26 21.28
C ASP A 202 23.81 -3.32 21.86
N HIS A 203 23.95 -2.93 23.14
CA HIS A 203 23.01 -1.98 23.75
C HIS A 203 23.02 -0.60 23.05
N HIS A 204 24.16 -0.23 22.48
CA HIS A 204 24.34 1.00 21.70
C HIS A 204 23.77 0.88 20.29
N ASP A 205 23.62 -0.33 19.76
CA ASP A 205 23.06 -0.55 18.44
C ASP A 205 21.53 -0.38 18.46
N CYS A 206 21.04 0.28 17.41
CA CYS A 206 19.62 0.55 17.29
C CYS A 206 18.81 -0.71 16.96
N LYS A 207 18.23 -1.33 17.98
CA LYS A 207 17.21 -2.42 17.85
C LYS A 207 15.83 -1.90 17.35
N ARG A 208 15.72 -0.59 17.13
CA ARG A 208 14.52 0.15 16.69
C ARG A 208 14.95 1.36 15.87
N ASN A 209 14.21 1.65 14.80
CA ASN A 209 14.45 2.84 13.98
C ASN A 209 14.18 4.10 14.81
N ARG A 210 15.18 4.97 14.86
CA ARG A 210 15.11 6.34 15.36
C ARG A 210 15.39 7.28 14.19
N ALA A 211 15.03 8.56 14.34
CA ALA A 211 15.20 9.55 13.28
C ALA A 211 16.68 9.81 12.93
N THR A 212 17.59 9.57 13.88
CA THR A 212 19.04 9.80 13.75
C THR A 212 19.85 8.50 13.59
N GLU A 213 19.32 7.35 14.01
CA GLU A 213 20.03 6.05 14.03
C GLU A 213 19.06 4.90 13.73
N GLY A 214 19.52 3.86 13.02
CA GLY A 214 18.68 2.71 12.66
C GLY A 214 17.57 3.03 11.65
N GLY A 215 17.69 4.13 10.90
CA GLY A 215 16.73 4.53 9.85
C GLY A 215 16.47 3.43 8.82
N HIS A 216 17.49 2.61 8.55
CA HIS A 216 17.49 1.51 7.58
C HIS A 216 17.07 0.15 8.15
N LEU A 217 16.80 0.01 9.45
CA LEU A 217 16.35 -1.27 10.01
C LEU A 217 14.88 -1.52 9.62
N ARG A 218 14.61 -2.00 8.41
CA ARG A 218 13.24 -2.25 7.93
C ARG A 218 12.92 -3.73 8.00
N THR A 219 11.78 -4.05 8.61
CA THR A 219 11.36 -5.43 8.86
C THR A 219 10.11 -5.77 8.06
N ASP A 220 10.13 -6.96 7.48
CA ASP A 220 9.02 -7.54 6.74
C ASP A 220 8.15 -8.40 7.65
N ARG A 221 6.89 -8.59 7.30
CA ARG A 221 5.95 -9.41 8.07
C ARG A 221 6.36 -10.88 8.05
N GLN A 222 6.92 -11.37 6.95
CA GLN A 222 7.38 -12.76 6.83
C GLN A 222 8.42 -13.11 7.90
N MET A 223 9.40 -12.22 8.14
CA MET A 223 10.43 -12.41 9.18
C MET A 223 9.84 -12.69 10.56
N TYR A 224 8.70 -12.07 10.89
CA TYR A 224 8.01 -12.30 12.16
C TYR A 224 7.16 -13.57 12.15
N GLY A 225 6.66 -13.98 10.98
CA GLY A 225 5.95 -15.24 10.78
C GLY A 225 6.89 -16.43 10.97
N ASP A 226 8.00 -16.45 10.22
CA ASP A 226 9.02 -17.51 10.28
C ASP A 226 9.56 -17.66 11.71
N GLU A 227 9.82 -16.53 12.38
CA GLU A 227 10.27 -16.54 13.77
C GLU A 227 9.21 -17.07 14.74
N LEU A 228 7.95 -16.67 14.58
CA LEU A 228 6.86 -17.17 15.40
C LEU A 228 6.74 -18.69 15.24
N ASP A 229 6.85 -19.19 14.02
CA ASP A 229 6.77 -20.62 13.72
C ASP A 229 7.89 -21.41 14.41
N LEU A 230 9.13 -20.94 14.30
CA LEU A 230 10.29 -21.59 14.94
C LEU A 230 10.17 -21.58 16.46
N ILE A 231 9.80 -20.43 17.06
CA ILE A 231 9.54 -20.33 18.50
C ILE A 231 8.41 -21.27 18.91
N TRP A 232 7.34 -21.34 18.13
CA TRP A 232 6.20 -22.20 18.43
C TRP A 232 6.57 -23.69 18.40
N GLN A 233 7.30 -24.11 17.38
CA GLN A 233 7.77 -25.50 17.24
C GLN A 233 8.63 -25.92 18.44
N GLN A 234 9.56 -25.06 18.86
CA GLN A 234 10.43 -25.36 19.99
C GLN A 234 9.67 -25.37 21.33
N GLN A 235 8.82 -24.36 21.57
CA GLN A 235 8.18 -24.17 22.88
C GLN A 235 6.95 -25.06 23.08
N ARG A 236 6.29 -25.55 22.02
CA ARG A 236 5.12 -26.45 22.12
C ARG A 236 5.41 -27.72 22.91
N GLN A 237 6.64 -28.21 22.87
CA GLN A 237 7.06 -29.41 23.60
C GLN A 237 7.05 -29.21 25.13
N HIS A 238 7.14 -27.97 25.60
CA HIS A 238 7.26 -27.62 27.01
C HIS A 238 5.97 -27.01 27.60
N HIS A 239 5.04 -26.58 26.74
CA HIS A 239 3.83 -25.88 27.16
C HIS A 239 2.57 -26.50 26.52
N PRO A 240 1.78 -27.31 27.26
CA PRO A 240 0.56 -27.95 26.75
C PRO A 240 -0.50 -26.99 26.21
N VAL A 241 -0.48 -25.73 26.64
CA VAL A 241 -1.40 -24.69 26.18
C VAL A 241 -1.19 -24.34 24.69
N LEU A 242 0.00 -24.62 24.13
CA LEU A 242 0.34 -24.30 22.74
C LEU A 242 -0.20 -25.36 21.76
N ASN A 243 -1.49 -25.30 21.49
CA ASN A 243 -2.15 -26.11 20.46
C ASN A 243 -2.43 -25.32 19.18
N ASP A 244 -2.85 -26.01 18.13
CA ASP A 244 -3.03 -25.43 16.79
C ASP A 244 -4.11 -24.32 16.77
N LYS A 245 -5.17 -24.45 17.58
CA LYS A 245 -6.19 -23.40 17.72
C LYS A 245 -5.63 -22.13 18.35
N VAL A 246 -4.75 -22.27 19.35
CA VAL A 246 -4.09 -21.13 19.97
C VAL A 246 -3.12 -20.47 19.00
N LYS A 247 -2.38 -21.26 18.22
CA LYS A 247 -1.49 -20.76 17.16
C LYS A 247 -2.26 -19.90 16.16
N GLU A 248 -3.35 -20.42 15.62
CA GLU A 248 -4.20 -19.71 14.65
C GLU A 248 -4.73 -18.39 15.21
N GLU A 249 -5.25 -18.38 16.44
CA GLU A 249 -5.78 -17.16 17.07
C GLU A 249 -4.68 -16.12 17.35
N ILE A 250 -3.46 -16.57 17.71
CA ILE A 250 -2.30 -15.70 17.91
C ILE A 250 -1.83 -15.10 16.58
N GLU A 251 -1.66 -15.92 15.56
CA GLU A 251 -1.27 -15.49 14.20
C GLU A 251 -2.28 -14.53 13.63
N GLN A 252 -3.57 -14.87 13.71
CA GLN A 252 -4.64 -14.00 13.25
C GLN A 252 -4.62 -12.68 14.03
N THR A 253 -4.41 -12.71 15.35
CA THR A 253 -4.31 -11.48 16.12
C THR A 253 -3.10 -10.65 15.70
N ILE A 254 -1.91 -11.25 15.50
CA ILE A 254 -0.69 -10.54 15.09
C ILE A 254 -0.85 -9.97 13.68
N PHE A 255 -1.16 -10.81 12.69
CA PHE A 255 -0.96 -10.51 11.28
C PHE A 255 -2.21 -9.95 10.58
N TYR A 256 -3.41 -10.10 11.15
CA TYR A 256 -4.64 -9.61 10.54
C TYR A 256 -4.57 -8.12 10.19
N GLN A 257 -4.94 -7.81 8.95
CA GLN A 257 -5.05 -6.46 8.43
C GLN A 257 -6.36 -6.35 7.65
N ARG A 258 -7.11 -5.28 7.91
CA ARG A 258 -8.35 -5.03 7.18
C ARG A 258 -8.04 -4.86 5.68
N PRO A 259 -8.84 -5.45 4.78
CA PRO A 259 -8.63 -5.32 3.34
C PRO A 259 -8.73 -3.86 2.92
N LEU A 260 -8.02 -3.53 1.84
CA LEU A 260 -8.09 -2.22 1.22
C LEU A 260 -9.51 -2.01 0.66
N LYS A 261 -10.12 -0.88 1.00
CA LYS A 261 -11.46 -0.54 0.51
C LYS A 261 -11.35 0.20 -0.81
N LEU A 262 -11.61 -0.51 -1.90
CA LEU A 262 -12.00 0.10 -3.17
C LEU A 262 -13.47 0.44 -3.06
N LYS A 263 -13.82 1.73 -3.17
CA LYS A 263 -15.21 2.17 -3.10
C LYS A 263 -15.72 2.35 -4.53
N GLU A 264 -16.82 1.68 -4.86
CA GLU A 264 -17.48 1.79 -6.17
C GLU A 264 -17.90 3.23 -6.47
N ASP A 265 -18.23 4.01 -5.43
CA ASP A 265 -18.58 5.44 -5.52
C ASP A 265 -17.46 6.33 -6.12
N ARG A 266 -16.23 5.82 -6.25
CA ARG A 266 -15.09 6.53 -6.86
C ARG A 266 -14.89 6.19 -8.33
N ILE A 267 -15.62 5.22 -8.86
CA ILE A 267 -15.54 4.83 -10.26
C ILE A 267 -16.33 5.86 -11.07
N GLY A 268 -15.70 6.42 -12.10
CA GLY A 268 -16.38 7.35 -13.00
C GLY A 268 -17.59 6.72 -13.69
N LYS A 269 -18.59 7.53 -14.03
CA LYS A 269 -19.75 7.10 -14.80
C LYS A 269 -19.44 6.97 -16.29
N CYS A 270 -20.21 6.14 -16.99
CA CYS A 270 -20.14 6.01 -18.44
C CYS A 270 -20.60 7.34 -19.09
N SER A 271 -19.94 7.74 -20.17
CA SER A 271 -20.30 8.95 -20.92
C SER A 271 -21.57 8.80 -21.75
N LEU A 272 -21.93 7.57 -22.13
CA LEU A 272 -23.13 7.25 -22.91
C LEU A 272 -24.32 6.85 -22.02
N GLU A 273 -24.04 6.17 -20.89
CA GLU A 273 -25.05 5.72 -19.93
C GLU A 273 -24.71 6.25 -18.51
N PRO A 274 -25.10 7.49 -18.16
CA PRO A 274 -24.69 8.15 -16.91
C PRO A 274 -25.05 7.38 -15.62
N ASP A 275 -26.06 6.52 -15.67
CA ASP A 275 -26.47 5.69 -14.55
C ASP A 275 -25.47 4.55 -14.27
N LYS A 276 -24.72 4.11 -15.28
CA LYS A 276 -23.77 2.99 -15.20
C LYS A 276 -22.34 3.46 -14.90
N TYR A 277 -21.60 2.62 -14.19
CA TYR A 277 -20.16 2.82 -13.98
C TYR A 277 -19.36 2.44 -15.23
N ARG A 278 -18.16 3.02 -15.39
CA ARG A 278 -17.22 2.65 -16.45
C ARG A 278 -16.83 1.17 -16.34
N ALA A 279 -16.75 0.50 -17.49
CA ALA A 279 -16.28 -0.88 -17.59
C ALA A 279 -14.83 -1.03 -17.12
N LYS A 280 -14.49 -2.19 -16.57
CA LYS A 280 -13.11 -2.51 -16.17
C LYS A 280 -12.28 -2.74 -17.43
N VAL A 281 -11.06 -2.22 -17.45
CA VAL A 281 -10.16 -2.39 -18.61
C VAL A 281 -9.86 -3.86 -18.88
N ALA A 282 -9.77 -4.70 -17.84
CA ALA A 282 -9.49 -6.12 -17.97
C ALA A 282 -10.65 -6.95 -18.57
N TRP A 283 -11.85 -6.38 -18.77
CA TRP A 283 -12.95 -7.11 -19.39
C TRP A 283 -12.70 -7.36 -20.88
N LEU A 284 -13.11 -8.54 -21.36
CA LEU A 284 -12.92 -8.95 -22.75
C LEU A 284 -13.58 -7.98 -23.73
N GLU A 285 -14.75 -7.45 -23.38
CA GLU A 285 -15.48 -6.46 -24.17
C GLU A 285 -14.70 -5.14 -24.26
N CYS A 286 -14.06 -4.72 -23.16
CA CYS A 286 -13.24 -3.51 -23.15
C CYS A 286 -11.96 -3.70 -23.98
N GLN A 287 -11.29 -4.85 -23.84
CA GLN A 287 -10.12 -5.19 -24.65
C GLN A 287 -10.48 -5.25 -26.14
N ARG A 288 -11.58 -5.92 -26.48
CA ARG A 288 -12.10 -5.99 -27.85
C ARG A 288 -12.45 -4.61 -28.40
N PHE A 289 -13.12 -3.76 -27.62
CA PHE A 289 -13.46 -2.40 -28.02
C PHE A 289 -12.20 -1.59 -28.36
N ARG A 290 -11.21 -1.55 -27.44
CA ARG A 290 -9.95 -0.82 -27.63
C ARG A 290 -9.21 -1.30 -28.88
N TYR A 291 -9.12 -2.61 -29.02
CA TYR A 291 -8.49 -3.25 -30.16
C TYR A 291 -9.15 -2.89 -31.50
N LEU A 292 -10.49 -2.93 -31.55
CA LEU A 292 -11.23 -2.55 -32.76
C LEU A 292 -11.10 -1.05 -33.05
N GLN A 293 -11.05 -0.22 -32.02
CA GLN A 293 -10.80 1.21 -32.14
C GLN A 293 -9.41 1.47 -32.74
N ASP A 294 -8.37 0.80 -32.25
CA ASP A 294 -7.00 0.93 -32.77
C ASP A 294 -6.92 0.53 -34.26
N ILE A 295 -7.57 -0.57 -34.65
CA ILE A 295 -7.64 -0.98 -36.07
C ILE A 295 -8.37 0.05 -36.93
N ASN A 296 -9.52 0.52 -36.45
CA ASN A 296 -10.34 1.44 -37.23
C ASN A 296 -9.65 2.80 -37.41
N ASN A 297 -8.83 3.21 -36.43
CA ASN A 297 -8.05 4.44 -36.46
C ASN A 297 -6.69 4.30 -37.15
N LEU A 298 -6.30 3.08 -37.56
CA LEU A 298 -5.00 2.84 -38.17
C LEU A 298 -4.92 3.48 -39.56
N GLN A 299 -3.89 4.28 -39.76
CA GLN A 299 -3.59 4.96 -41.02
C GLN A 299 -2.12 4.75 -41.34
N TYR A 300 -1.79 4.79 -42.63
CA TYR A 300 -0.41 4.85 -43.09
C TYR A 300 -0.18 6.15 -43.86
N PHE A 301 1.02 6.68 -43.78
CA PHE A 301 1.41 7.86 -44.55
C PHE A 301 1.77 7.45 -45.97
N ASP A 302 1.12 8.05 -46.97
CA ASP A 302 1.44 7.88 -48.37
C ASP A 302 2.38 9.02 -48.82
N PRO A 303 3.68 8.77 -49.06
CA PRO A 303 4.64 9.81 -49.43
C PRO A 303 4.39 10.39 -50.82
N TYR A 304 3.67 9.70 -51.69
CA TYR A 304 3.36 10.20 -53.04
C TYR A 304 2.18 11.18 -53.04
N GLN A 305 1.27 11.04 -52.07
CA GLN A 305 0.08 11.87 -51.94
C GLN A 305 0.18 12.86 -50.76
N ASP A 306 1.30 12.85 -50.04
CA ASP A 306 1.60 13.65 -48.85
C ASP A 306 0.44 13.67 -47.83
N LYS A 307 -0.17 12.50 -47.59
CA LYS A 307 -1.34 12.38 -46.73
C LYS A 307 -1.43 11.03 -46.02
N TYR A 308 -2.14 11.02 -44.89
CA TYR A 308 -2.49 9.80 -44.19
C TYR A 308 -3.70 9.14 -44.84
N VAL A 309 -3.55 7.86 -45.20
CA VAL A 309 -4.59 7.05 -45.83
C VAL A 309 -5.07 5.99 -44.83
N PRO A 310 -6.39 5.86 -44.61
CA PRO A 310 -6.92 4.79 -43.77
C PRO A 310 -6.73 3.42 -44.43
N ILE A 311 -6.50 2.40 -43.61
CA ILE A 311 -6.38 1.03 -44.12
C ILE A 311 -7.71 0.53 -44.69
N THR A 312 -7.62 -0.38 -45.67
CA THR A 312 -8.79 -0.96 -46.33
C THR A 312 -9.58 -1.87 -45.39
N ASP A 313 -10.87 -2.06 -45.65
CA ASP A 313 -11.69 -2.97 -44.84
C ASP A 313 -11.22 -4.43 -44.91
N ILE A 314 -10.60 -4.83 -46.02
CA ILE A 314 -9.96 -6.14 -46.17
C ILE A 314 -8.80 -6.28 -45.18
N ASP A 315 -7.95 -5.26 -45.06
CA ASP A 315 -6.81 -5.30 -44.14
C ASP A 315 -7.25 -5.19 -42.68
N LYS A 316 -8.30 -4.41 -42.38
CA LYS A 316 -8.95 -4.42 -41.06
C LYS A 316 -9.42 -5.83 -40.69
N GLN A 317 -10.05 -6.56 -41.61
CA GLN A 317 -10.50 -7.94 -41.37
C GLN A 317 -9.32 -8.91 -41.16
N LYS A 318 -8.23 -8.77 -41.91
CA LYS A 318 -7.00 -9.58 -41.70
C LYS A 318 -6.44 -9.35 -40.30
N LEU A 319 -6.30 -8.08 -39.88
CA LEU A 319 -5.80 -7.73 -38.56
C LEU A 319 -6.71 -8.31 -37.46
N ARG A 320 -8.03 -8.18 -37.59
CA ARG A 320 -9.04 -8.75 -36.66
C ARG A 320 -8.85 -10.25 -36.40
N ARG A 321 -8.43 -11.00 -37.42
CA ARG A 321 -8.28 -12.47 -37.34
C ARG A 321 -6.90 -12.90 -36.80
N SER A 322 -5.85 -12.11 -37.03
CA SER A 322 -4.47 -12.51 -36.71
C SER A 322 -4.12 -12.33 -35.23
N THR A 323 -4.63 -11.29 -34.58
CA THR A 323 -4.27 -10.96 -33.19
C THR A 323 -4.97 -11.83 -32.16
N TRP A 324 -6.23 -12.22 -32.39
CA TRP A 324 -6.95 -13.13 -31.48
C TRP A 324 -6.34 -14.53 -31.43
N LYS A 325 -5.60 -14.93 -32.49
CA LYS A 325 -4.91 -16.23 -32.57
C LYS A 325 -3.50 -16.20 -31.98
N ARG A 326 -2.90 -15.02 -31.80
CA ARG A 326 -1.62 -14.85 -31.11
C ARG A 326 -1.89 -14.57 -29.63
N ALA A 327 -2.40 -15.57 -28.91
CA ALA A 327 -1.83 -15.77 -27.58
C ALA A 327 -0.35 -16.07 -27.86
N LYS A 328 0.57 -15.25 -27.35
CA LYS A 328 1.98 -15.66 -27.36
C LYS A 328 1.99 -17.05 -26.73
N PRO A 329 2.50 -18.10 -27.41
CA PRO A 329 3.01 -19.22 -26.65
C PRO A 329 3.99 -18.60 -25.66
N SER A 330 3.81 -18.90 -24.38
CA SER A 330 4.90 -18.77 -23.43
C SER A 330 6.05 -19.57 -24.03
N ASP A 331 7.06 -18.89 -24.58
CA ASP A 331 8.34 -19.53 -24.87
C ASP A 331 9.06 -19.70 -23.53
N VAL A 332 8.58 -20.66 -22.72
CA VAL A 332 9.29 -21.33 -21.62
C VAL A 332 8.81 -22.77 -21.54
#